data_AF-A0A448K917-F1
#
_entry.id   AF-A0A448K917-F1
#
_cell.length_a   1.000
_cell.length_b   1.000
_cell.length_c   1.000
_cell.angle_alpha   90.00
_cell.angle_beta   90.00
_cell.angle_gamma   90.00
#
_symmetry.space_group_name_H-M   'P 1'
#
loop_
_entity.id
_entity.type
_entity.pdbx_description
1 polymer ?
#
loop_
_entity_poly.entity_id
_entity_poly.type
_entity_poly.pdbx_seq_one_letter_code
_entity_poly.pdbx_strand_id
1 'polypeptide(L)'
;MKQFQRSAVVACAALSLVWAAAPAAAADAPEPEAAGVEAAAEENTEGGEPADEPSDDPSDEPGQEQPAEPAEPALPADPAPPVDPSPAPPAASVNGWKQEAGRWFYYVQGKKKTGWLSDKGAWYFLASDGAMATGWAQDGSARYYLGSDGKMQHSKWISVSGRWYYLTGSGAAATGWTQVKGIWYYMDSTGAMATGWVQVKGVWYFLNSSGAMQHSTWISSSGRWYYLTGSGAMATNTWISHGGTWYYVGPTGAMATGWVQVKGVWYFLNSSGAMQHSKWISSSGRWYYLTGSGAMATNTWRGNYYLQADGSMATGTATIGGTRYRFDGSGRAVGVQGSGSYSCPSWAPIKGNRNSRNEMIYHKPGQGSYNQTKPEECFSSAADAARAGYRAARN
;
A
#
# COMPACT_ATOMS: atom_id res chain seq x y z
N MET A 1 -2.77 5.57 -70.01
CA MET A 1 -2.23 6.88 -70.44
C MET A 1 -2.00 7.72 -69.19
N LYS A 2 -0.80 8.30 -69.10
CA LYS A 2 -0.20 8.96 -67.93
C LYS A 2 -1.03 10.16 -67.45
N GLN A 3 -1.28 10.29 -66.14
CA GLN A 3 -1.39 11.60 -65.50
C GLN A 3 -0.75 11.61 -64.11
N PHE A 4 0.44 12.23 -64.11
CA PHE A 4 1.04 13.12 -63.11
C PHE A 4 0.80 12.88 -61.62
N GLN A 5 1.86 12.38 -61.00
CA GLN A 5 2.17 12.62 -59.60
C GLN A 5 2.37 14.12 -59.33
N ARG A 6 1.77 14.60 -58.23
CA ARG A 6 2.21 15.81 -57.54
C ARG A 6 2.57 15.42 -56.11
N SER A 7 3.87 15.41 -55.87
CA SER A 7 4.50 15.39 -54.56
C SER A 7 4.05 16.60 -53.74
N ALA A 8 3.54 16.36 -52.53
CA ALA A 8 3.51 17.35 -51.47
C ALA A 8 4.28 16.74 -50.29
N VAL A 9 5.56 17.13 -50.21
CA VAL A 9 6.42 16.91 -49.05
C VAL A 9 5.88 17.81 -47.95
N VAL A 10 5.15 17.24 -46.99
CA VAL A 10 4.83 17.94 -45.74
C VAL A 10 6.01 17.71 -44.80
N ALA A 11 6.85 18.74 -44.70
CA ALA A 11 7.87 18.83 -43.68
C ALA A 11 7.19 19.00 -42.30
N CYS A 12 7.05 17.91 -41.55
CA CYS A 12 6.78 17.98 -40.12
C CYS A 12 8.05 18.47 -39.41
N ALA A 13 8.13 19.77 -39.18
CA ALA A 13 9.10 20.35 -38.25
C ALA A 13 8.77 19.84 -36.83
N ALA A 14 9.55 18.88 -36.36
CA ALA A 14 9.60 18.51 -34.96
C ALA A 14 10.17 19.69 -34.17
N LEU A 15 9.31 20.43 -33.47
CA LEU A 15 9.72 21.43 -32.51
C LEU A 15 10.19 20.70 -31.24
N SER A 16 11.47 20.32 -31.23
CA SER A 16 12.16 19.83 -30.04
C SER A 16 12.30 20.98 -29.05
N LEU A 17 11.40 21.08 -28.06
CA LEU A 17 11.67 21.88 -26.88
C LEU A 17 12.66 21.13 -25.98
N VAL A 18 13.93 21.50 -26.14
CA VAL A 18 14.99 21.23 -25.16
C VAL A 18 14.69 22.08 -23.93
N TRP A 19 14.32 21.44 -22.81
CA TRP A 19 14.34 22.13 -21.53
C TRP A 19 15.71 21.95 -20.91
N ALA A 20 16.49 23.04 -20.91
CA ALA A 20 17.74 23.12 -20.18
C ALA A 20 17.42 23.15 -18.68
N ALA A 21 17.83 22.10 -17.97
CA ALA A 21 17.95 22.11 -16.52
C ALA A 21 19.14 23.00 -16.13
N ALA A 22 18.89 24.00 -15.30
CA ALA A 22 19.93 24.73 -14.57
C ALA A 22 19.65 24.61 -13.06
N PRO A 23 20.71 24.50 -12.23
CA PRO A 23 20.62 23.99 -10.87
C PRO A 23 20.24 25.07 -9.88
N ALA A 24 19.36 24.75 -8.94
CA ALA A 24 19.13 25.58 -7.76
C ALA A 24 19.92 24.99 -6.59
N ALA A 25 20.78 25.83 -6.04
CA ALA A 25 21.76 25.55 -5.01
C ALA A 25 21.13 25.18 -3.66
N ALA A 26 21.92 24.43 -2.90
CA ALA A 26 21.71 24.09 -1.49
C ALA A 26 21.55 25.34 -0.62
N ALA A 27 20.62 25.27 0.33
CA ALA A 27 20.58 26.15 1.49
C ALA A 27 20.30 25.30 2.73
N ASP A 28 21.10 25.55 3.75
CA ASP A 28 21.26 24.84 5.02
C ASP A 28 19.96 24.54 5.78
N ALA A 29 19.96 23.36 6.41
CA ALA A 29 19.04 22.96 7.45
C ALA A 29 19.50 23.51 8.82
N PRO A 30 18.57 23.84 9.72
CA PRO A 30 18.84 23.77 11.15
C PRO A 30 18.28 22.46 11.74
N GLU A 31 19.17 21.68 12.35
CA GLU A 31 18.88 20.65 13.36
C GLU A 31 18.11 21.24 14.55
N PRO A 32 17.24 20.44 15.19
CA PRO A 32 17.14 20.52 16.64
C PRO A 32 17.42 19.18 17.33
N GLU A 33 18.08 19.35 18.46
CA GLU A 33 18.78 18.39 19.30
C GLU A 33 17.90 17.33 19.97
N ALA A 34 18.58 16.25 20.34
CA ALA A 34 18.09 15.12 21.11
C ALA A 34 17.58 15.54 22.50
N ALA A 35 16.38 15.06 22.86
CA ALA A 35 15.91 15.00 24.23
C ALA A 35 15.92 13.54 24.68
N GLY A 36 16.60 13.31 25.81
CA GLY A 36 16.91 12.02 26.36
C GLY A 36 15.70 11.31 26.97
N VAL A 37 15.88 10.01 27.08
CA VAL A 37 14.94 9.05 27.66
C VAL A 37 15.25 8.99 29.15
N GLU A 38 14.30 9.36 30.01
CA GLU A 38 14.35 9.04 31.44
C GLU A 38 13.21 8.08 31.80
N ALA A 39 13.60 7.05 32.56
CA ALA A 39 12.80 5.95 33.03
C ALA A 39 11.89 6.40 34.20
N ALA A 40 10.71 5.80 34.29
CA ALA A 40 9.90 5.79 35.51
C ALA A 40 9.26 4.42 35.69
N ALA A 41 9.86 3.64 36.58
CA ALA A 41 9.22 2.69 37.49
C ALA A 41 9.15 3.43 38.86
N GLU A 42 8.26 3.26 39.82
CA GLU A 42 7.27 2.25 40.25
C GLU A 42 6.19 2.99 41.08
N GLU A 43 5.03 2.38 41.33
CA GLU A 43 4.47 2.18 42.69
C GLU A 43 3.04 1.60 42.59
N ASN A 44 2.85 0.39 43.10
CA ASN A 44 1.55 -0.07 43.59
C ASN A 44 1.81 -0.74 44.94
N THR A 45 1.13 -0.23 45.95
CA THR A 45 1.28 -0.51 47.36
C THR A 45 0.53 -1.78 47.80
N GLU A 46 1.33 -2.66 48.41
CA GLU A 46 1.18 -3.50 49.60
C GLU A 46 -0.18 -3.74 50.30
N GLY A 47 -0.32 -4.99 50.77
CA GLY A 47 -1.20 -5.48 51.84
C GLY A 47 -1.69 -6.90 51.53
N GLY A 48 -1.38 -7.97 52.27
CA GLY A 48 -0.65 -8.16 53.51
C GLY A 48 -0.60 -9.68 53.81
N GLU A 49 0.48 -10.12 54.45
CA GLU A 49 0.64 -11.42 55.15
C GLU A 49 -0.03 -11.33 56.55
N PRO A 50 -0.27 -12.43 57.33
CA PRO A 50 0.73 -13.47 57.61
C PRO A 50 0.26 -14.92 57.90
N ALA A 51 1.28 -15.80 57.96
CA ALA A 51 1.54 -16.95 58.85
C ALA A 51 0.46 -18.04 59.13
N ASP A 52 0.85 -19.31 58.94
CA ASP A 52 1.13 -20.25 60.05
C ASP A 52 1.60 -21.64 59.54
N GLU A 53 2.70 -22.14 60.09
CA GLU A 53 3.19 -23.53 60.04
C GLU A 53 2.59 -24.37 61.23
N PRO A 54 3.13 -25.54 61.65
CA PRO A 54 2.78 -26.90 61.22
C PRO A 54 2.32 -27.82 62.39
N SER A 55 2.00 -29.09 62.11
CA SER A 55 2.11 -30.32 62.96
C SER A 55 1.20 -31.41 62.35
N ASP A 56 1.66 -32.59 61.91
CA ASP A 56 2.19 -33.81 62.59
C ASP A 56 1.21 -35.00 62.36
N ASP A 57 1.60 -35.91 61.45
CA ASP A 57 1.74 -37.39 61.54
C ASP A 57 0.71 -38.28 62.30
N PRO A 58 0.78 -39.65 62.30
CA PRO A 58 1.11 -40.69 61.29
C PRO A 58 -0.01 -41.78 61.18
N SER A 59 0.33 -42.90 60.51
CA SER A 59 -0.15 -44.31 60.67
C SER A 59 -0.76 -44.91 59.40
N ASP A 60 -0.48 -46.13 58.94
CA ASP A 60 0.36 -47.29 59.29
C ASP A 60 0.29 -48.22 58.05
N GLU A 61 1.38 -48.63 57.40
CA GLU A 61 2.20 -49.85 57.62
C GLU A 61 1.63 -51.16 56.97
N PRO A 62 2.37 -52.30 56.86
CA PRO A 62 2.80 -52.88 55.57
C PRO A 62 2.58 -54.43 55.46
N GLY A 63 3.20 -55.09 54.47
CA GLY A 63 3.38 -56.55 54.42
C GLY A 63 3.92 -57.00 53.05
N GLN A 64 5.22 -57.28 52.89
CA GLN A 64 6.00 -58.49 53.22
C GLN A 64 5.89 -59.66 52.21
N GLU A 65 7.08 -60.13 51.82
CA GLU A 65 7.43 -61.26 50.96
C GLU A 65 6.94 -62.62 51.47
N GLN A 66 6.71 -63.58 50.57
CA GLN A 66 6.93 -65.00 50.85
C GLN A 66 7.24 -65.80 49.56
N PRO A 67 8.09 -66.86 49.61
CA PRO A 67 8.90 -67.35 48.49
C PRO A 67 8.36 -68.64 47.81
N ALA A 68 9.20 -69.15 46.90
CA ALA A 68 9.09 -70.35 46.08
C ALA A 68 8.48 -71.60 46.74
N GLU A 69 7.69 -72.32 45.93
CA GLU A 69 7.20 -73.67 46.20
C GLU A 69 7.97 -74.70 45.33
N PRO A 70 8.26 -75.93 45.84
CA PRO A 70 9.18 -76.87 45.22
C PRO A 70 8.52 -77.77 44.16
N ALA A 71 9.40 -78.38 43.36
CA ALA A 71 9.10 -79.37 42.33
C ALA A 71 8.33 -80.60 42.85
N GLU A 72 7.40 -81.08 42.02
CA GLU A 72 6.92 -82.47 42.03
C GLU A 72 7.48 -83.26 40.83
N PRO A 73 7.63 -84.60 40.96
CA PRO A 73 8.61 -85.38 40.23
C PRO A 73 8.16 -85.85 38.84
N ALA A 74 9.19 -86.16 38.04
CA ALA A 74 9.11 -86.72 36.70
C ALA A 74 8.33 -88.05 36.61
N LEU A 75 7.53 -88.19 35.55
CA LEU A 75 7.18 -89.47 34.95
C LEU A 75 8.13 -89.75 33.77
N PRO A 76 8.57 -91.01 33.57
CA PRO A 76 9.63 -91.33 32.62
C PRO A 76 9.15 -91.31 31.16
N ALA A 77 10.13 -91.10 30.29
CA ALA A 77 10.04 -90.95 28.86
C ALA A 77 9.49 -92.18 28.12
N ASP A 78 8.68 -91.93 27.09
CA ASP A 78 8.59 -92.78 25.90
C ASP A 78 9.53 -92.22 24.81
N PRO A 79 10.24 -93.06 24.04
CA PRO A 79 11.26 -92.63 23.10
C PRO A 79 10.64 -92.01 21.83
N ALA A 80 11.22 -90.90 21.40
CA ALA A 80 10.89 -90.25 20.13
C ALA A 80 11.26 -91.14 18.91
N PRO A 81 10.46 -91.15 17.84
CA PRO A 81 10.88 -91.68 16.54
C PRO A 81 11.90 -90.73 15.86
N PRO A 82 12.67 -91.21 14.85
CA PRO A 82 13.87 -90.52 14.38
C PRO A 82 13.54 -89.22 13.65
N VAL A 83 14.36 -88.20 13.94
CA VAL A 83 14.34 -86.89 13.32
C VAL A 83 14.97 -86.97 11.92
N ASP A 84 14.19 -86.67 10.88
CA ASP A 84 14.74 -86.27 9.57
C ASP A 84 15.47 -84.92 9.71
N PRO A 85 16.54 -84.66 8.95
CA PRO A 85 17.24 -83.38 9.01
C PRO A 85 16.33 -82.26 8.48
N SER A 86 15.85 -81.43 9.41
CA SER A 86 15.21 -80.16 9.13
C SER A 86 16.06 -79.34 8.15
N PRO A 87 15.48 -78.83 7.04
CA PRO A 87 16.23 -77.99 6.11
C PRO A 87 16.76 -76.77 6.85
N ALA A 88 18.03 -76.43 6.60
CA ALA A 88 18.71 -75.30 7.23
C ALA A 88 17.82 -74.03 7.24
N PRO A 89 17.76 -73.28 8.36
CA PRO A 89 16.97 -72.06 8.42
C PRO A 89 17.43 -71.11 7.32
N PRO A 90 16.50 -70.48 6.55
CA PRO A 90 16.88 -69.54 5.51
C PRO A 90 17.76 -68.44 6.11
N ALA A 91 18.89 -68.17 5.46
CA ALA A 91 19.86 -67.17 5.88
C ALA A 91 19.15 -65.88 6.33
N ALA A 92 19.45 -65.44 7.55
CA ALA A 92 18.78 -64.30 8.18
C ALA A 92 18.78 -63.08 7.24
N SER A 93 17.61 -62.69 6.77
CA SER A 93 17.46 -61.55 5.87
C SER A 93 17.82 -60.26 6.61
N VAL A 94 18.78 -59.48 6.08
CA VAL A 94 19.10 -58.17 6.63
C VAL A 94 17.88 -57.25 6.47
N ASN A 95 17.42 -56.68 7.59
CA ASN A 95 16.36 -55.68 7.65
C ASN A 95 16.90 -54.41 8.33
N GLY A 96 16.52 -53.25 7.82
CA GLY A 96 16.87 -51.96 8.39
C GLY A 96 18.04 -51.25 7.70
N TRP A 97 18.56 -50.22 8.38
CA TRP A 97 19.63 -49.37 7.87
C TRP A 97 20.98 -50.08 7.84
N LYS A 98 21.70 -49.91 6.73
CA LYS A 98 23.06 -50.43 6.55
C LYS A 98 23.90 -49.42 5.76
N GLN A 99 25.13 -49.18 6.22
CA GLN A 99 26.08 -48.35 5.51
C GLN A 99 26.99 -49.21 4.62
N GLU A 100 27.14 -48.84 3.36
CA GLU A 100 28.01 -49.51 2.39
C GLU A 100 28.78 -48.45 1.60
N ALA A 101 30.12 -48.53 1.58
CA ALA A 101 30.99 -47.56 0.91
C ALA A 101 30.66 -46.09 1.25
N GLY A 102 30.35 -45.81 2.52
CA GLY A 102 30.01 -44.47 3.01
C GLY A 102 28.57 -44.02 2.73
N ARG A 103 27.76 -44.79 2.00
CA ARG A 103 26.36 -44.47 1.67
C ARG A 103 25.40 -45.31 2.50
N TRP A 104 24.29 -44.71 2.92
CA TRP A 104 23.25 -45.40 3.69
C TRP A 104 22.22 -46.05 2.77
N PHE A 105 21.81 -47.28 3.09
CA PHE A 105 20.77 -48.05 2.41
C PHE A 105 19.79 -48.60 3.44
N TYR A 106 18.55 -48.86 3.04
CA TYR A 106 17.57 -49.56 3.88
C TYR A 106 17.19 -50.88 3.23
N TYR A 107 17.28 -51.98 3.99
CA TYR A 107 16.96 -53.31 3.51
C TYR A 107 15.63 -53.82 4.05
N VAL A 108 14.85 -54.47 3.19
CA VAL A 108 13.64 -55.22 3.54
C VAL A 108 13.77 -56.60 2.90
N GLN A 109 13.79 -57.64 3.74
CA GLN A 109 14.00 -59.03 3.34
C GLN A 109 15.25 -59.20 2.46
N GLY A 110 16.35 -58.53 2.82
CA GLY A 110 17.61 -58.58 2.07
C GLY A 110 17.63 -57.80 0.75
N LYS A 111 16.55 -57.11 0.37
CA LYS A 111 16.49 -56.24 -0.82
C LYS A 111 16.57 -54.76 -0.45
N LYS A 112 17.31 -53.97 -1.22
CA LYS A 112 17.38 -52.50 -1.05
C LYS A 112 16.02 -51.88 -1.36
N LYS A 113 15.50 -51.07 -0.44
CA LYS A 113 14.31 -50.25 -0.65
C LYS A 113 14.66 -49.02 -1.48
N THR A 114 13.75 -48.61 -2.35
CA THR A 114 13.81 -47.38 -3.14
C THR A 114 12.56 -46.52 -2.86
N GLY A 115 12.63 -45.23 -3.18
CA GLY A 115 11.57 -44.25 -2.94
C GLY A 115 11.42 -43.87 -1.46
N TRP A 116 10.22 -43.48 -1.06
CA TRP A 116 9.94 -43.02 0.29
C TRP A 116 9.99 -44.14 1.34
N LEU A 117 10.61 -43.83 2.47
CA LEU A 117 10.65 -44.65 3.67
C LEU A 117 10.25 -43.81 4.87
N SER A 118 9.27 -44.30 5.64
CA SER A 118 9.00 -43.81 6.98
C SER A 118 9.67 -44.74 7.98
N ASP A 119 10.54 -44.19 8.82
CA ASP A 119 11.22 -44.92 9.89
C ASP A 119 11.26 -44.06 11.15
N LYS A 120 10.75 -44.62 12.26
CA LYS A 120 10.70 -43.97 13.59
C LYS A 120 10.16 -42.53 13.57
N GLY A 121 9.13 -42.28 12.77
CA GLY A 121 8.47 -40.97 12.67
C GLY A 121 9.17 -39.94 11.76
N ALA A 122 10.28 -40.30 11.12
CA ALA A 122 10.93 -39.48 10.10
C ALA A 122 10.74 -40.07 8.70
N TRP A 123 10.73 -39.20 7.70
CA TRP A 123 10.70 -39.60 6.29
C TRP A 123 12.08 -39.48 5.66
N TYR A 124 12.43 -40.47 4.86
CA TYR A 124 13.67 -40.57 4.10
C TYR A 124 13.33 -40.85 2.64
N PHE A 125 14.21 -40.44 1.73
CA PHE A 125 14.09 -40.77 0.32
C PHE A 125 15.28 -41.62 -0.11
N LEU A 126 15.01 -42.81 -0.62
CA LEU A 126 16.01 -43.73 -1.15
C LEU A 126 16.00 -43.59 -2.66
N ALA A 127 17.13 -43.19 -3.25
CA ALA A 127 17.29 -43.03 -4.68
C ALA A 127 17.07 -44.35 -5.44
N SER A 128 17.10 -44.31 -6.77
CA SER A 128 16.87 -45.49 -7.62
C SER A 128 17.88 -46.61 -7.39
N ASP A 129 19.10 -46.29 -6.93
CA ASP A 129 20.12 -47.27 -6.53
C ASP A 129 19.99 -47.74 -5.06
N GLY A 130 18.95 -47.27 -4.37
CA GLY A 130 18.63 -47.57 -2.97
C GLY A 130 19.38 -46.71 -1.96
N ALA A 131 20.27 -45.81 -2.39
CA ALA A 131 21.01 -44.97 -1.47
C ALA A 131 20.13 -43.85 -0.90
N MET A 132 20.30 -43.56 0.38
CA MET A 132 19.63 -42.47 1.07
C MET A 132 20.06 -41.12 0.49
N ALA A 133 19.09 -40.32 0.04
CA ALA A 133 19.30 -38.99 -0.46
C ALA A 133 19.53 -37.98 0.68
N THR A 134 20.35 -36.98 0.40
CA THR A 134 20.53 -35.76 1.19
C THR A 134 20.39 -34.56 0.26
N GLY A 135 20.03 -33.40 0.80
CA GLY A 135 19.75 -32.20 0.01
C GLY A 135 18.45 -32.33 -0.79
N TRP A 136 18.42 -31.78 -1.99
CA TRP A 136 17.20 -31.77 -2.83
C TRP A 136 16.93 -33.15 -3.44
N ALA A 137 15.73 -33.68 -3.21
CA ALA A 137 15.17 -34.79 -3.96
C ALA A 137 13.93 -34.34 -4.73
N GLN A 138 13.71 -34.96 -5.89
CA GLN A 138 12.54 -34.72 -6.72
C GLN A 138 11.71 -35.99 -6.81
N ASP A 139 10.41 -35.86 -6.60
CA ASP A 139 9.43 -36.93 -6.77
C ASP A 139 8.23 -36.37 -7.53
N GLY A 140 8.06 -36.83 -8.77
CA GLY A 140 7.15 -36.22 -9.73
C GLY A 140 7.43 -34.71 -9.93
N SER A 141 6.40 -33.88 -9.73
CA SER A 141 6.50 -32.43 -9.81
C SER A 141 6.92 -31.75 -8.50
N ALA A 142 7.03 -32.50 -7.40
CA ALA A 142 7.34 -31.96 -6.09
C ALA A 142 8.84 -32.10 -5.78
N ARG A 143 9.36 -31.11 -5.05
CA ARG A 143 10.74 -31.10 -4.55
C ARG A 143 10.72 -31.14 -3.03
N TYR A 144 11.61 -31.94 -2.47
CA TYR A 144 11.75 -32.18 -1.04
C TYR A 144 13.19 -31.92 -0.64
N TYR A 145 13.41 -31.51 0.60
CA TYR A 145 14.74 -31.30 1.13
C TYR A 145 15.03 -32.27 2.27
N LEU A 146 16.03 -33.10 2.09
CA LEU A 146 16.52 -34.08 3.05
C LEU A 146 17.72 -33.46 3.78
N GLY A 147 17.72 -33.51 5.10
CA GLY A 147 18.84 -33.05 5.92
C GLY A 147 20.12 -33.83 5.65
N SER A 148 21.22 -33.41 6.28
CA SER A 148 22.48 -34.18 6.25
C SER A 148 22.33 -35.57 6.88
N ASP A 149 21.37 -35.73 7.80
CA ASP A 149 20.98 -37.01 8.41
C ASP A 149 19.94 -37.79 7.57
N GLY A 150 19.60 -37.31 6.38
CA GLY A 150 18.64 -37.91 5.46
C GLY A 150 17.17 -37.65 5.79
N LYS A 151 16.87 -36.99 6.92
CA LYS A 151 15.48 -36.73 7.32
C LYS A 151 14.88 -35.61 6.49
N MET A 152 13.69 -35.85 5.97
CA MET A 152 12.90 -34.87 5.24
C MET A 152 12.54 -33.69 6.14
N GLN A 153 12.89 -32.49 5.68
CA GLN A 153 12.50 -31.24 6.30
C GLN A 153 11.05 -30.90 5.89
N HIS A 154 10.24 -30.44 6.84
CA HIS A 154 8.85 -30.04 6.61
C HIS A 154 8.43 -28.94 7.60
N SER A 155 7.34 -28.24 7.28
CA SER A 155 6.75 -27.15 8.08
C SER A 155 7.73 -26.04 8.50
N LYS A 156 8.76 -25.77 7.70
CA LYS A 156 9.84 -24.85 8.07
C LYS A 156 10.47 -24.14 6.88
N TRP A 157 11.15 -23.03 7.20
CA TRP A 157 12.05 -22.37 6.28
C TRP A 157 13.40 -23.09 6.24
N ILE A 158 14.00 -23.16 5.05
CA ILE A 158 15.40 -23.52 4.84
C ILE A 158 16.08 -22.45 3.98
N SER A 159 17.38 -22.28 4.18
CA SER A 159 18.24 -21.47 3.32
C SER A 159 19.23 -22.39 2.62
N VAL A 160 19.23 -22.36 1.29
CA VAL A 160 20.14 -23.16 0.46
C VAL A 160 20.78 -22.23 -0.56
N SER A 161 22.11 -22.12 -0.52
CA SER A 161 22.89 -21.26 -1.42
C SER A 161 22.40 -19.80 -1.45
N GLY A 162 22.04 -19.25 -0.27
CA GLY A 162 21.56 -17.88 -0.13
C GLY A 162 20.11 -17.63 -0.55
N ARG A 163 19.37 -18.67 -0.95
CA ARG A 163 17.95 -18.59 -1.31
C ARG A 163 17.09 -19.25 -0.24
N TRP A 164 15.97 -18.62 0.09
CA TRP A 164 15.02 -19.14 1.07
C TRP A 164 13.93 -19.97 0.42
N TYR A 165 13.57 -21.09 1.04
CA TYR A 165 12.50 -21.99 0.62
C TYR A 165 11.63 -22.33 1.83
N TYR A 166 10.33 -22.49 1.63
CA TYR A 166 9.43 -22.99 2.67
C TYR A 166 9.00 -24.42 2.34
N LEU A 167 9.26 -25.37 3.22
CA LEU A 167 8.76 -26.73 3.11
C LEU A 167 7.41 -26.79 3.81
N THR A 168 6.39 -27.21 3.07
CA THR A 168 5.03 -27.37 3.59
C THR A 168 4.95 -28.50 4.60
N GLY A 169 3.77 -28.72 5.21
CA GLY A 169 3.55 -29.86 6.10
C GLY A 169 3.80 -31.22 5.45
N SER A 170 3.65 -31.31 4.13
CA SER A 170 3.98 -32.53 3.36
C SER A 170 5.48 -32.71 3.10
N GLY A 171 6.31 -31.71 3.42
CA GLY A 171 7.72 -31.65 3.06
C GLY A 171 8.00 -31.11 1.66
N ALA A 172 6.99 -31.01 0.80
CA ALA A 172 7.14 -30.40 -0.52
C ALA A 172 7.48 -28.90 -0.40
N ALA A 173 8.44 -28.43 -1.19
CA ALA A 173 8.76 -27.02 -1.31
C ALA A 173 7.59 -26.24 -1.93
N ALA A 174 7.18 -25.17 -1.25
CA ALA A 174 6.09 -24.33 -1.70
C ALA A 174 6.45 -23.55 -2.97
N THR A 175 5.45 -23.33 -3.83
CA THR A 175 5.52 -22.46 -5.01
C THR A 175 4.32 -21.52 -5.00
N GLY A 176 4.47 -20.32 -5.58
CA GLY A 176 3.44 -19.29 -5.57
C GLY A 176 3.18 -18.68 -4.19
N TRP A 177 1.96 -18.16 -4.01
CA TRP A 177 1.54 -17.52 -2.76
C TRP A 177 1.51 -18.51 -1.61
N THR A 178 2.27 -18.22 -0.56
CA THR A 178 2.39 -19.06 0.64
C THR A 178 2.18 -18.23 1.88
N GLN A 179 1.24 -18.62 2.73
CA GLN A 179 1.00 -17.96 4.00
C GLN A 179 1.68 -18.74 5.13
N VAL A 180 2.55 -18.06 5.89
CA VAL A 180 3.26 -18.64 7.03
C VAL A 180 3.01 -17.76 8.24
N LYS A 181 2.35 -18.31 9.27
CA LYS A 181 1.99 -17.59 10.51
C LYS A 181 1.27 -16.25 10.24
N GLY A 182 0.33 -16.25 9.30
CA GLY A 182 -0.45 -15.08 8.92
C GLY A 182 0.23 -14.14 7.91
N ILE A 183 1.53 -14.27 7.67
CA ILE A 183 2.29 -13.42 6.74
C ILE A 183 2.33 -14.08 5.36
N TRP A 184 2.04 -13.30 4.33
CA TRP A 184 2.12 -13.75 2.94
C TRP A 184 3.53 -13.59 2.37
N TYR A 185 3.97 -14.63 1.67
CA TYR A 185 5.21 -14.69 0.89
C TYR A 185 4.86 -15.16 -0.53
N TYR A 186 5.74 -14.84 -1.48
CA TYR A 186 5.64 -15.39 -2.83
C TYR A 186 6.88 -16.23 -3.14
N MET A 187 6.66 -17.49 -3.50
CA MET A 187 7.72 -18.41 -3.92
C MET A 187 7.69 -18.48 -5.45
N ASP A 188 8.84 -18.30 -6.10
CA ASP A 188 8.95 -18.38 -7.56
C ASP A 188 8.70 -19.81 -8.08
N SER A 189 8.78 -20.01 -9.40
CA SER A 189 8.58 -21.34 -10.01
C SER A 189 9.62 -22.38 -9.58
N THR A 190 10.77 -21.96 -9.06
CA THR A 190 11.79 -22.85 -8.48
C THR A 190 11.55 -23.15 -7.00
N GLY A 191 10.57 -22.48 -6.39
CA GLY A 191 10.24 -22.53 -4.97
C GLY A 191 11.08 -21.58 -4.12
N ALA A 192 11.86 -20.68 -4.71
CA ALA A 192 12.66 -19.71 -3.96
C ALA A 192 11.83 -18.48 -3.62
N MET A 193 12.00 -17.95 -2.42
CA MET A 193 11.26 -16.80 -1.93
C MET A 193 11.66 -15.52 -2.70
N ALA A 194 10.67 -14.81 -3.20
CA ALA A 194 10.84 -13.52 -3.86
C ALA A 194 10.95 -12.38 -2.83
N THR A 195 11.67 -11.33 -3.24
CA THR A 195 11.74 -10.03 -2.55
C THR A 195 11.56 -8.90 -3.58
N GLY A 196 11.22 -7.71 -3.11
CA GLY A 196 10.97 -6.55 -3.97
C GLY A 196 9.65 -6.66 -4.73
N TRP A 197 9.60 -6.01 -5.90
CA TRP A 197 8.41 -6.00 -6.76
C TRP A 197 8.23 -7.35 -7.47
N VAL A 198 7.03 -7.92 -7.36
CA VAL A 198 6.62 -9.11 -8.11
C VAL A 198 5.33 -8.84 -8.88
N GLN A 199 5.25 -9.33 -10.11
CA GLN A 199 4.02 -9.29 -10.90
C GLN A 199 3.41 -10.70 -10.97
N VAL A 200 2.21 -10.85 -10.45
CA VAL A 200 1.47 -12.12 -10.44
C VAL A 200 0.16 -11.92 -11.19
N LYS A 201 0.01 -12.62 -12.32
CA LYS A 201 -1.19 -12.54 -13.19
C LYS A 201 -1.55 -11.09 -13.56
N GLY A 202 -0.55 -10.27 -13.87
CA GLY A 202 -0.71 -8.86 -14.25
C GLY A 202 -0.82 -7.87 -13.08
N VAL A 203 -0.98 -8.34 -11.84
CA VAL A 203 -1.08 -7.49 -10.65
C VAL A 203 0.28 -7.39 -9.96
N TRP A 204 0.68 -6.16 -9.60
CA TRP A 204 1.93 -5.91 -8.88
C TRP A 204 1.73 -6.01 -7.38
N TYR A 205 2.72 -6.60 -6.71
CA TYR A 205 2.85 -6.70 -5.25
C TYR A 205 4.28 -6.34 -4.87
N PHE A 206 4.49 -5.99 -3.61
CA PHE A 206 5.82 -5.72 -3.08
C PHE A 206 6.09 -6.58 -1.85
N LEU A 207 7.20 -7.29 -1.85
CA LEU A 207 7.71 -8.10 -0.75
C LEU A 207 8.92 -7.34 -0.16
N ASN A 208 8.97 -7.16 1.15
CA ASN A 208 10.12 -6.51 1.78
C ASN A 208 11.37 -7.43 1.76
N SER A 209 12.45 -7.01 2.41
CA SER A 209 13.70 -7.77 2.47
C SER A 209 13.58 -9.14 3.16
N SER A 210 12.59 -9.33 4.05
CA SER A 210 12.29 -10.63 4.65
C SER A 210 11.34 -11.48 3.80
N GLY A 211 10.90 -10.98 2.65
CA GLY A 211 9.93 -11.63 1.77
C GLY A 211 8.47 -11.42 2.18
N ALA A 212 8.21 -10.69 3.27
CA ALA A 212 6.86 -10.42 3.74
C ALA A 212 6.16 -9.41 2.82
N MET A 213 4.98 -9.80 2.33
CA MET A 213 4.16 -8.96 1.47
C MET A 213 3.71 -7.70 2.19
N GLN A 214 3.99 -6.54 1.58
CA GLN A 214 3.52 -5.25 2.05
C GLN A 214 2.08 -5.01 1.61
N HIS A 215 1.28 -4.42 2.48
CA HIS A 215 -0.13 -4.11 2.25
C HIS A 215 -0.53 -2.87 3.06
N SER A 216 -1.63 -2.24 2.66
CA SER A 216 -2.17 -1.01 3.28
C SER A 216 -1.16 0.13 3.46
N THR A 217 -0.10 0.18 2.64
CA THR A 217 1.07 1.03 2.87
C THR A 217 1.64 1.60 1.57
N TRP A 218 2.38 2.69 1.71
CA TRP A 218 3.11 3.34 0.64
C TRP A 218 4.51 2.74 0.48
N ILE A 219 4.94 2.53 -0.77
CA ILE A 219 6.29 2.09 -1.14
C ILE A 219 6.93 3.18 -1.99
N SER A 220 8.09 3.65 -1.53
CA SER A 220 8.98 4.50 -2.31
C SER A 220 9.88 3.63 -3.17
N SER A 221 9.85 3.84 -4.48
CA SER A 221 10.67 3.09 -5.44
C SER A 221 11.06 4.00 -6.59
N SER A 222 12.37 4.16 -6.79
CA SER A 222 12.95 5.01 -7.85
C SER A 222 12.41 6.45 -7.86
N GLY A 223 12.28 7.06 -6.69
CA GLY A 223 11.79 8.44 -6.54
C GLY A 223 10.28 8.61 -6.74
N ARG A 224 9.52 7.52 -6.84
CA ARG A 224 8.07 7.51 -7.01
C ARG A 224 7.41 6.75 -5.87
N TRP A 225 6.18 7.12 -5.57
CA TRP A 225 5.39 6.50 -4.51
C TRP A 225 4.28 5.65 -5.11
N TYR A 226 4.10 4.44 -4.57
CA TYR A 226 3.08 3.47 -4.97
C TYR A 226 2.34 2.99 -3.73
N TYR A 227 1.04 2.74 -3.83
CA TYR A 227 0.25 2.27 -2.69
C TYR A 227 -0.16 0.81 -2.87
N LEU A 228 0.10 -0.02 -1.87
CA LEU A 228 -0.41 -1.39 -1.81
C LEU A 228 -1.71 -1.38 -1.01
N THR A 229 -2.76 -1.90 -1.61
CA THR A 229 -4.07 -2.05 -0.95
C THR A 229 -4.01 -3.08 0.19
N GLY A 230 -5.11 -3.27 0.93
CA GLY A 230 -5.18 -4.29 1.97
C GLY A 230 -4.93 -5.72 1.48
N SER A 231 -5.13 -5.99 0.18
CA SER A 231 -4.80 -7.28 -0.44
C SER A 231 -3.31 -7.43 -0.82
N GLY A 232 -2.50 -6.38 -0.63
CA GLY A 232 -1.13 -6.29 -1.14
C GLY A 232 -1.03 -5.92 -2.62
N ALA A 233 -2.15 -5.90 -3.37
CA ALA A 233 -2.16 -5.47 -4.77
C ALA A 233 -1.87 -3.96 -4.85
N MET A 234 -1.00 -3.58 -5.79
CA MET A 234 -0.69 -2.19 -6.09
C MET A 234 -1.92 -1.49 -6.69
N ALA A 235 -2.31 -0.38 -6.09
CA ALA A 235 -3.39 0.45 -6.58
C ALA A 235 -2.98 1.18 -7.87
N THR A 236 -3.93 1.31 -8.80
CA THR A 236 -3.75 2.07 -10.04
C THR A 236 -5.01 2.87 -10.34
N ASN A 237 -4.84 4.04 -10.95
CA ASN A 237 -5.91 4.89 -11.47
C ASN A 237 -7.05 5.16 -10.47
N THR A 238 -6.73 5.36 -9.19
CA THR A 238 -7.73 5.43 -8.11
C THR A 238 -7.33 6.39 -6.99
N TRP A 239 -8.33 6.81 -6.23
CA TRP A 239 -8.14 7.56 -4.98
C TRP A 239 -7.72 6.63 -3.85
N ILE A 240 -6.82 7.11 -3.00
CA ILE A 240 -6.32 6.45 -1.79
C ILE A 240 -6.63 7.36 -0.60
N SER A 241 -7.31 6.83 0.41
CA SER A 241 -7.46 7.49 1.70
C SER A 241 -6.48 6.86 2.69
N HIS A 242 -5.53 7.65 3.18
CA HIS A 242 -4.51 7.20 4.12
C HIS A 242 -4.26 8.26 5.18
N GLY A 243 -4.40 7.90 6.46
CA GLY A 243 -4.22 8.84 7.58
C GLY A 243 -5.17 10.05 7.51
N GLY A 244 -6.41 9.87 7.05
CA GLY A 244 -7.38 10.96 6.87
C GLY A 244 -7.11 11.90 5.70
N THR A 245 -6.05 11.66 4.93
CA THR A 245 -5.68 12.45 3.75
C THR A 245 -5.96 11.67 2.47
N TRP A 246 -6.47 12.37 1.46
CA TRP A 246 -6.70 11.80 0.13
C TRP A 246 -5.50 12.01 -0.78
N TYR A 247 -5.16 10.97 -1.52
CA TYR A 247 -4.12 10.93 -2.55
C TYR A 247 -4.72 10.31 -3.82
N TYR A 248 -4.09 10.55 -4.95
CA TYR A 248 -4.47 9.89 -6.21
C TYR A 248 -3.28 9.17 -6.79
N VAL A 249 -3.46 7.91 -7.23
CA VAL A 249 -2.46 7.17 -8.00
C VAL A 249 -2.92 7.08 -9.45
N GLY A 250 -2.03 7.43 -10.38
CA GLY A 250 -2.32 7.42 -11.82
C GLY A 250 -2.39 6.01 -12.41
N PRO A 251 -2.56 5.89 -13.74
CA PRO A 251 -2.65 4.60 -14.43
C PRO A 251 -1.42 3.69 -14.24
N THR A 252 -0.24 4.28 -14.03
CA THR A 252 0.99 3.53 -13.77
C THR A 252 1.15 3.15 -12.29
N GLY A 253 0.18 3.48 -11.42
CA GLY A 253 0.24 3.28 -9.97
C GLY A 253 1.05 4.32 -9.21
N ALA A 254 1.75 5.23 -9.91
CA ALA A 254 2.50 6.28 -9.26
C ALA A 254 1.57 7.35 -8.68
N MET A 255 1.89 7.80 -7.47
CA MET A 255 1.22 8.92 -6.81
C MET A 255 1.31 10.19 -7.67
N ALA A 256 0.17 10.82 -7.87
CA ALA A 256 0.06 12.09 -8.59
C ALA A 256 0.40 13.27 -7.68
N THR A 257 0.96 14.32 -8.28
CA THR A 257 1.16 15.64 -7.70
C THR A 257 0.67 16.70 -8.68
N GLY A 258 0.37 17.90 -8.19
CA GLY A 258 -0.17 18.98 -9.01
C GLY A 258 -1.61 18.74 -9.44
N TRP A 259 -1.97 19.27 -10.61
CA TRP A 259 -3.31 19.15 -11.17
C TRP A 259 -3.57 17.75 -11.73
N VAL A 260 -4.68 17.14 -11.32
CA VAL A 260 -5.19 15.89 -11.90
C VAL A 260 -6.65 16.03 -12.29
N GLN A 261 -7.02 15.45 -13.42
CA GLN A 261 -8.41 15.35 -13.85
C GLN A 261 -8.91 13.92 -13.66
N VAL A 262 -9.93 13.74 -12.83
CA VAL A 262 -10.55 12.45 -12.56
C VAL A 262 -12.01 12.52 -12.96
N LYS A 263 -12.39 11.72 -13.97
CA LYS A 263 -13.76 11.68 -14.52
C LYS A 263 -14.31 13.07 -14.88
N GLY A 264 -13.47 13.90 -15.51
CA GLY A 264 -13.82 15.27 -15.94
C GLY A 264 -13.68 16.35 -14.86
N VAL A 265 -13.50 15.99 -13.59
CA VAL A 265 -13.36 16.93 -12.48
C VAL A 265 -11.88 17.15 -12.15
N TRP A 266 -11.47 18.41 -12.01
CA TRP A 266 -10.11 18.78 -11.63
C TRP A 266 -9.92 18.79 -10.11
N TYR A 267 -8.77 18.30 -9.67
CA TYR A 267 -8.29 18.30 -8.30
C TYR A 267 -6.84 18.75 -8.29
N PHE A 268 -6.36 19.21 -7.12
CA PHE A 268 -4.97 19.59 -6.95
C PHE A 268 -4.34 18.84 -5.77
N LEU A 269 -3.23 18.17 -6.02
CA LEU A 269 -2.40 17.48 -5.04
C LEU A 269 -1.14 18.31 -4.80
N ASN A 270 -0.75 18.52 -3.54
CA ASN A 270 0.50 19.23 -3.25
C ASN A 270 1.74 18.35 -3.57
N SER A 271 2.94 18.82 -3.24
CA SER A 271 4.19 18.09 -3.46
C SER A 271 4.29 16.77 -2.70
N SER A 272 3.58 16.62 -1.58
CA SER A 272 3.48 15.35 -0.85
C SER A 272 2.37 14.44 -1.38
N GLY A 273 1.66 14.84 -2.45
CA GLY A 273 0.53 14.11 -3.02
C GLY A 273 -0.79 14.30 -2.27
N ALA A 274 -0.82 15.09 -1.20
CA ALA A 274 -2.02 15.34 -0.41
C ALA A 274 -2.99 16.26 -1.17
N MET A 275 -4.23 15.80 -1.33
CA MET A 275 -5.30 16.53 -1.99
C MET A 275 -5.63 17.80 -1.22
N GLN A 276 -5.57 18.93 -1.92
CA GLN A 276 -5.98 20.22 -1.40
C GLN A 276 -7.50 20.38 -1.51
N HIS A 277 -8.12 20.89 -0.47
CA HIS A 277 -9.56 21.13 -0.42
C HIS A 277 -9.89 22.33 0.48
N SER A 278 -11.10 22.86 0.35
CA SER A 278 -11.64 24.00 1.10
C SER A 278 -10.80 25.28 1.06
N LYS A 279 -9.94 25.47 0.05
CA LYS A 279 -8.95 26.56 0.02
C LYS A 279 -8.72 27.12 -1.37
N TRP A 280 -8.19 28.34 -1.39
CA TRP A 280 -7.64 28.95 -2.59
C TRP A 280 -6.24 28.40 -2.87
N ILE A 281 -5.92 28.20 -4.15
CA ILE A 281 -4.57 27.89 -4.63
C ILE A 281 -4.18 28.86 -5.74
N SER A 282 -2.89 29.20 -5.79
CA SER A 282 -2.30 29.92 -6.91
C SER A 282 -1.51 28.94 -7.77
N SER A 283 -1.76 28.94 -9.06
CA SER A 283 -1.07 28.10 -10.03
C SER A 283 -0.87 28.89 -11.32
N SER A 284 0.39 29.03 -11.74
CA SER A 284 0.78 29.77 -12.94
C SER A 284 0.19 31.20 -13.02
N GLY A 285 0.22 31.92 -11.88
CA GLY A 285 -0.27 33.30 -11.79
C GLY A 285 -1.80 33.45 -11.76
N ARG A 286 -2.55 32.35 -11.69
CA ARG A 286 -4.02 32.35 -11.62
C ARG A 286 -4.48 31.72 -10.31
N TRP A 287 -5.60 32.20 -9.79
CA TRP A 287 -6.19 31.69 -8.56
C TRP A 287 -7.34 30.74 -8.87
N TYR A 288 -7.43 29.65 -8.10
CA TYR A 288 -8.47 28.64 -8.20
C TYR A 288 -8.97 28.32 -6.79
N TYR A 289 -10.21 27.86 -6.68
CA TYR A 289 -10.77 27.41 -5.40
C TYR A 289 -11.09 25.92 -5.44
N LEU A 290 -10.55 25.16 -4.47
CA LEU A 290 -10.92 23.76 -4.28
C LEU A 290 -12.02 23.71 -3.23
N THR A 291 -13.13 23.09 -3.58
CA THR A 291 -14.27 22.89 -2.69
C THR A 291 -13.94 21.89 -1.56
N GLY A 292 -14.90 21.65 -0.65
CA GLY A 292 -14.70 20.70 0.45
C GLY A 292 -14.43 19.25 0.01
N SER A 293 -14.88 18.87 -1.19
CA SER A 293 -14.56 17.56 -1.78
C SER A 293 -13.22 17.54 -2.53
N GLY A 294 -12.48 18.66 -2.55
CA GLY A 294 -11.27 18.84 -3.34
C GLY A 294 -11.52 19.17 -4.82
N ALA A 295 -12.77 19.07 -5.29
CA ALA A 295 -13.10 19.42 -6.66
C ALA A 295 -12.89 20.93 -6.91
N MET A 296 -12.27 21.26 -8.04
CA MET A 296 -12.09 22.63 -8.50
C MET A 296 -13.45 23.28 -8.80
N ALA A 297 -13.72 24.41 -8.18
CA ALA A 297 -14.91 25.21 -8.45
C ALA A 297 -14.81 25.84 -9.85
N THR A 298 -15.90 25.75 -10.61
CA THR A 298 -16.05 26.37 -11.95
C THR A 298 -17.43 27.00 -12.06
N ASN A 299 -17.55 28.04 -12.89
CA ASN A 299 -18.79 28.76 -13.18
C ASN A 299 -19.62 29.13 -11.94
N THR A 300 -18.96 29.48 -10.83
CA THR A 300 -19.65 29.65 -9.54
C THR A 300 -19.04 30.76 -8.70
N TRP A 301 -19.85 31.32 -7.79
CA TRP A 301 -19.43 32.32 -6.83
C TRP A 301 -18.86 31.68 -5.57
N ARG A 302 -17.77 32.23 -5.05
CA ARG A 302 -17.24 31.96 -3.71
C ARG A 302 -17.16 33.28 -2.95
N GLY A 303 -18.23 33.62 -2.24
CA GLY A 303 -18.38 34.96 -1.68
C GLY A 303 -18.42 36.01 -2.80
N ASN A 304 -17.57 37.02 -2.73
CA ASN A 304 -17.50 38.09 -3.74
C ASN A 304 -16.53 37.79 -4.90
N TYR A 305 -16.08 36.54 -5.03
CA TYR A 305 -15.17 36.10 -6.09
C TYR A 305 -15.90 35.15 -7.03
N TYR A 306 -15.67 35.26 -8.33
CA TYR A 306 -16.26 34.37 -9.33
C TYR A 306 -15.20 33.46 -9.94
N LEU A 307 -15.46 32.16 -9.95
CA LEU A 307 -14.64 31.15 -10.61
C LEU A 307 -15.22 30.89 -12.00
N GLN A 308 -14.42 31.12 -13.03
CA GLN A 308 -14.81 31.02 -14.44
C GLN A 308 -14.95 29.57 -14.91
N ALA A 309 -15.27 29.36 -16.19
CA ALA A 309 -15.43 28.03 -16.77
C ALA A 309 -14.15 27.18 -16.71
N ASP A 310 -12.99 27.80 -16.84
CA ASP A 310 -11.69 27.17 -16.68
C ASP A 310 -11.24 27.06 -15.20
N GLY A 311 -12.12 27.46 -14.26
CA GLY A 311 -11.89 27.43 -12.82
C GLY A 311 -11.06 28.59 -12.27
N SER A 312 -10.50 29.43 -13.15
CA SER A 312 -9.73 30.58 -12.69
C SER A 312 -10.64 31.67 -12.10
N MET A 313 -10.15 32.34 -11.08
CA MET A 313 -10.80 33.50 -10.49
C MET A 313 -10.85 34.65 -11.49
N ALA A 314 -12.03 35.25 -11.67
CA ALA A 314 -12.22 36.41 -12.50
C ALA A 314 -11.49 37.63 -11.92
N THR A 315 -10.82 38.38 -12.79
CA THR A 315 -10.26 39.70 -12.51
C THR A 315 -10.65 40.64 -13.65
N GLY A 316 -10.66 41.96 -13.42
CA GLY A 316 -11.03 42.92 -14.45
C GLY A 316 -12.53 42.90 -14.76
N THR A 317 -12.94 42.45 -15.95
CA THR A 317 -14.37 42.43 -16.35
C THR A 317 -14.76 41.04 -16.84
N ALA A 318 -15.87 40.51 -16.36
CA ALA A 318 -16.42 39.23 -16.82
C ALA A 318 -17.95 39.30 -17.01
N THR A 319 -18.47 38.54 -17.97
CA THR A 319 -19.92 38.42 -18.18
C THR A 319 -20.40 37.10 -17.60
N ILE A 320 -21.33 37.16 -16.64
CA ILE A 320 -21.82 36.03 -15.86
C ILE A 320 -23.34 36.01 -15.99
N GLY A 321 -23.90 34.98 -16.62
CA GLY A 321 -25.36 34.89 -16.85
C GLY A 321 -25.92 36.09 -17.63
N GLY A 322 -25.16 36.63 -18.59
CA GLY A 322 -25.54 37.81 -19.38
C GLY A 322 -25.32 39.16 -18.67
N THR A 323 -24.94 39.16 -17.39
CA THR A 323 -24.65 40.38 -16.64
C THR A 323 -23.14 40.65 -16.62
N ARG A 324 -22.73 41.88 -16.92
CA ARG A 324 -21.31 42.28 -16.88
C ARG A 324 -20.93 42.74 -15.47
N TYR A 325 -19.92 42.08 -14.88
CA TYR A 325 -19.36 42.39 -13.57
C TYR A 325 -17.94 42.95 -13.69
N ARG A 326 -17.57 43.81 -12.74
CA ARG A 326 -16.23 44.36 -12.57
C ARG A 326 -15.60 43.77 -11.30
N PHE A 327 -14.37 43.30 -11.44
CA PHE A 327 -13.55 42.71 -10.39
C PHE A 327 -12.26 43.52 -10.24
N ASP A 328 -11.82 43.74 -9.01
CA ASP A 328 -10.53 44.39 -8.75
C ASP A 328 -9.35 43.42 -9.00
N GLY A 329 -8.11 43.90 -8.81
CA GLY A 329 -6.90 43.08 -9.01
C GLY A 329 -6.78 41.91 -8.03
N SER A 330 -7.52 41.92 -6.92
CA SER A 330 -7.61 40.79 -6.00
C SER A 330 -8.72 39.81 -6.38
N GLY A 331 -9.51 40.10 -7.42
CA GLY A 331 -10.62 39.29 -7.91
C GLY A 331 -11.94 39.50 -7.17
N ARG A 332 -12.01 40.49 -6.27
CA ARG A 332 -13.27 40.80 -5.57
C ARG A 332 -14.17 41.58 -6.52
N ALA A 333 -15.44 41.20 -6.59
CA ALA A 333 -16.47 41.94 -7.31
C ALA A 333 -16.66 43.33 -6.70
N VAL A 334 -16.49 44.36 -7.51
CA VAL A 334 -16.54 45.78 -7.11
C VAL A 334 -17.57 46.60 -7.88
N GLY A 335 -18.12 46.03 -8.96
CA GLY A 335 -19.18 46.67 -9.71
C GLY A 335 -19.93 45.70 -10.58
N VAL A 336 -21.09 46.14 -11.04
CA VAL A 336 -21.97 45.39 -11.93
C VAL A 336 -22.70 46.38 -12.84
N GLN A 337 -22.86 46.01 -14.10
CA GLN A 337 -23.65 46.80 -15.02
C GLN A 337 -25.06 46.99 -14.47
N GLY A 338 -25.57 48.21 -14.60
CA GLY A 338 -26.91 48.57 -14.18
C GLY A 338 -27.94 47.65 -14.81
N SER A 339 -28.89 47.21 -14.01
CA SER A 339 -29.93 46.24 -14.39
C SER A 339 -31.03 46.83 -15.28
N GLY A 340 -30.90 48.10 -15.69
CA GLY A 340 -32.00 48.84 -16.31
C GLY A 340 -33.15 49.16 -15.35
N SER A 341 -32.96 48.92 -14.04
CA SER A 341 -33.84 49.30 -12.93
C SER A 341 -33.30 50.53 -12.19
N TYR A 342 -34.16 51.18 -11.39
CA TYR A 342 -33.75 52.21 -10.43
C TYR A 342 -33.06 51.63 -9.18
N SER A 343 -32.90 50.31 -9.07
CA SER A 343 -32.29 49.67 -7.91
C SER A 343 -30.97 49.00 -8.25
N CYS A 344 -29.97 49.22 -7.39
CA CYS A 344 -28.74 48.43 -7.39
C CYS A 344 -28.85 47.24 -6.44
N PRO A 345 -28.08 46.16 -6.65
CA PRO A 345 -27.94 45.09 -5.67
C PRO A 345 -27.43 45.65 -4.33
N SER A 346 -27.86 45.02 -3.22
CA SER A 346 -27.50 45.47 -1.86
C SER A 346 -25.99 45.53 -1.61
N TRP A 347 -25.22 44.65 -2.25
CA TRP A 347 -23.75 44.62 -2.17
C TRP A 347 -23.06 45.72 -3.01
N ALA A 348 -23.79 46.36 -3.93
CA ALA A 348 -23.30 47.40 -4.84
C ALA A 348 -24.16 48.68 -4.81
N PRO A 349 -24.35 49.35 -3.66
CA PRO A 349 -25.35 50.39 -3.50
C PRO A 349 -25.02 51.74 -4.16
N ILE A 350 -23.83 51.92 -4.73
CA ILE A 350 -23.45 53.21 -5.32
C ILE A 350 -23.91 53.26 -6.78
N LYS A 351 -24.79 54.20 -7.11
CA LYS A 351 -25.36 54.34 -8.46
C LYS A 351 -24.49 55.23 -9.32
N GLY A 352 -23.90 54.70 -10.39
CA GLY A 352 -23.19 55.46 -11.42
C GLY A 352 -24.06 55.64 -12.67
N ASN A 353 -24.09 56.85 -13.22
CA ASN A 353 -24.74 57.17 -14.50
C ASN A 353 -24.04 58.36 -15.17
N ARG A 354 -24.38 58.61 -16.44
CA ARG A 354 -24.00 59.84 -17.14
C ARG A 354 -25.03 60.93 -16.89
N ASN A 355 -24.57 62.15 -16.63
CA ASN A 355 -25.46 63.31 -16.55
C ASN A 355 -25.74 63.91 -17.94
N SER A 356 -26.52 65.00 -17.99
CA SER A 356 -26.85 65.71 -19.24
C SER A 356 -25.65 66.30 -19.98
N ARG A 357 -24.49 66.44 -19.31
CA ARG A 357 -23.21 66.86 -19.91
C ARG A 357 -22.33 65.68 -20.30
N ASN A 358 -22.87 64.46 -20.29
CA ASN A 358 -22.15 63.22 -20.56
C ASN A 358 -21.01 62.92 -19.56
N GLU A 359 -21.03 63.53 -18.38
CA GLU A 359 -20.04 63.29 -17.32
C GLU A 359 -20.45 62.05 -16.50
N MET A 360 -19.49 61.17 -16.22
CA MET A 360 -19.71 60.01 -15.36
C MET A 360 -19.77 60.44 -13.90
N ILE A 361 -20.96 60.35 -13.30
CA ILE A 361 -21.21 60.74 -11.91
C ILE A 361 -21.76 59.58 -11.09
N TYR A 362 -21.43 59.53 -9.81
CA TYR A 362 -21.99 58.57 -8.88
C TYR A 362 -22.81 59.24 -7.76
N HIS A 363 -23.82 58.51 -7.28
CA HIS A 363 -24.71 58.89 -6.20
C HIS A 363 -24.62 57.88 -5.05
N LYS A 364 -24.56 58.38 -3.82
CA LYS A 364 -24.56 57.59 -2.58
C LYS A 364 -25.98 57.49 -2.00
N PRO A 365 -26.34 56.40 -1.31
CA PRO A 365 -27.55 56.33 -0.52
C PRO A 365 -27.71 57.55 0.39
N GLY A 366 -28.92 58.10 0.47
CA GLY A 366 -29.23 59.30 1.26
C GLY A 366 -29.02 60.64 0.55
N GLN A 367 -28.39 60.68 -0.63
CA GLN A 367 -28.35 61.90 -1.44
C GLN A 367 -29.72 62.17 -2.10
N GLY A 368 -30.09 63.45 -2.25
CA GLY A 368 -31.41 63.85 -2.75
C GLY A 368 -31.79 63.23 -4.10
N SER A 369 -30.83 63.12 -5.04
CA SER A 369 -31.08 62.52 -6.35
C SER A 369 -31.02 61.00 -6.37
N TYR A 370 -30.56 60.33 -5.29
CA TYR A 370 -30.25 58.91 -5.32
C TYR A 370 -31.45 58.04 -5.72
N ASN A 371 -32.64 58.31 -5.19
CA ASN A 371 -33.85 57.54 -5.50
C ASN A 371 -34.38 57.80 -6.91
N GLN A 372 -34.01 58.92 -7.53
CA GLN A 372 -34.39 59.33 -8.88
C GLN A 372 -33.35 58.93 -9.93
N THR A 373 -32.16 58.49 -9.51
CA THR A 373 -31.11 58.04 -10.43
C THR A 373 -31.36 56.60 -10.86
N LYS A 374 -31.40 56.40 -12.18
CA LYS A 374 -31.32 55.09 -12.82
C LYS A 374 -29.85 54.75 -13.11
N PRO A 375 -29.23 53.79 -12.40
CA PRO A 375 -27.82 53.44 -12.61
C PRO A 375 -27.58 52.79 -13.98
N GLU A 376 -26.54 53.24 -14.66
CA GLU A 376 -25.89 52.52 -15.77
C GLU A 376 -24.89 51.49 -15.25
N GLU A 377 -24.33 51.73 -14.06
CA GLU A 377 -23.45 50.83 -13.33
C GLU A 377 -23.67 51.00 -11.82
N CYS A 378 -23.53 49.91 -11.09
CA CYS A 378 -23.64 49.86 -9.64
C CYS A 378 -22.28 49.47 -9.05
N PHE A 379 -21.84 50.15 -7.99
CA PHE A 379 -20.53 49.92 -7.38
C PHE A 379 -20.64 49.56 -5.89
N SER A 380 -19.72 48.73 -5.40
CA SER A 380 -19.62 48.37 -3.98
C SER A 380 -19.25 49.56 -3.10
N SER A 381 -18.50 50.52 -3.63
CA SER A 381 -18.12 51.72 -2.89
C SER A 381 -17.90 52.93 -3.79
N ALA A 382 -17.90 54.12 -3.19
CA ALA A 382 -17.58 55.36 -3.89
C ALA A 382 -16.13 55.36 -4.42
N ALA A 383 -15.22 54.65 -3.75
CA ALA A 383 -13.85 54.48 -4.20
C ALA A 383 -13.77 53.59 -5.45
N ASP A 384 -14.60 52.54 -5.53
CA ASP A 384 -14.72 51.70 -6.72
C ASP A 384 -15.27 52.49 -7.91
N ALA A 385 -16.31 53.29 -7.69
CA ALA A 385 -16.85 54.20 -8.69
C ALA A 385 -15.78 55.20 -9.19
N ALA A 386 -15.03 55.80 -8.27
CA ALA A 386 -13.93 56.71 -8.61
C ALA A 386 -12.82 56.04 -9.41
N ARG A 387 -12.41 54.81 -9.05
CA ARG A 387 -11.46 54.01 -9.84
C ARG A 387 -11.98 53.64 -11.22
N ALA A 388 -13.30 53.55 -11.39
CA ALA A 388 -13.95 53.36 -12.69
C ALA A 388 -14.10 54.68 -13.48
N GLY A 389 -13.66 55.82 -12.92
CA GLY A 389 -13.69 57.12 -13.59
C GLY A 389 -14.89 58.00 -13.25
N TYR A 390 -15.76 57.58 -12.32
CA TYR A 390 -16.91 58.37 -11.91
C TYR A 390 -16.53 59.39 -10.84
N ARG A 391 -16.95 60.64 -11.00
CA ARG A 391 -16.84 61.65 -9.92
C ARG A 391 -18.11 61.70 -9.08
N ALA A 392 -18.03 62.26 -7.88
CA ALA A 392 -19.24 62.47 -7.07
C ALA A 392 -20.22 63.41 -7.81
N ALA A 393 -21.52 63.11 -7.75
CA ALA A 393 -22.56 64.05 -8.13
C ALA A 393 -22.48 65.29 -7.22
N ARG A 394 -22.62 66.48 -7.82
CA ARG A 394 -22.76 67.72 -7.06
C ARG A 394 -24.21 67.79 -6.58
N ASN A 395 -24.41 68.13 -5.31
CA ASN A 395 -25.75 68.34 -4.75
C ASN A 395 -26.47 69.49 -5.43
#